data_AF-A0AA38LP85-F1
#
_entry.id   AF-A0AA38LP85-F1
#
_cell.length_a   1.000
_cell.length_b   1.000
_cell.length_c   1.000
_cell.angle_alpha   90.00
_cell.angle_beta   90.00
_cell.angle_gamma   90.00
#
_symmetry.space_group_name_H-M   'P 1'
#
loop_
_entity.id
_entity.type
_entity.pdbx_description
1 polymer ?
#
loop_
_entity_poly.entity_id
_entity_poly.type
_entity_poly.pdbx_seq_one_letter_code
_entity_poly.pdbx_strand_id
1 'polypeptide(L)' 'MAPFEVLYRRKCRTPISWDNIEDREVIGPEILTEMEQQVKMIRECLKEAADRQKSYADLKWVDRKFELGEK' A
#
# COMPACT_ATOMS: atom_id res chain seq x y z
N MET A 1 26.58 -23.46 11.75
CA MET A 1 27.02 -23.74 10.36
C MET A 1 26.27 -24.97 9.90
N ALA A 2 25.47 -24.87 8.84
CA ALA A 2 24.69 -26.02 8.38
C ALA A 2 25.64 -27.08 7.77
N PRO A 3 25.38 -28.39 7.90
CA PRO A 3 26.28 -29.44 7.42
C PRO A 3 26.68 -29.30 5.94
N PHE A 4 25.78 -28.80 5.10
CA PHE A 4 26.02 -28.54 3.68
C PHE A 4 27.14 -27.51 3.43
N GLU A 5 27.23 -26.45 4.23
CA GLU A 5 28.21 -25.37 4.03
C GLU A 5 29.63 -25.83 4.36
N VAL A 6 29.76 -26.75 5.33
CA VAL A 6 31.04 -27.34 5.72
C VAL A 6 31.57 -28.28 4.64
N LEU A 7 30.70 -29.13 4.09
CA LEU A 7 31.08 -30.15 3.10
C LEU A 7 31.43 -29.56 1.74
N TYR A 8 30.67 -28.57 1.27
CA TYR A 8 30.80 -28.06 -0.10
C TYR A 8 31.38 -26.64 -0.17
N ARG A 9 31.69 -26.02 0.98
CA ARG A 9 32.20 -24.63 1.10
C ARG A 9 31.38 -23.60 0.32
N ARG A 10 30.09 -23.86 0.13
CA ARG A 10 29.12 -22.93 -0.47
C ARG A 10 28.05 -22.59 0.57
N LYS A 11 27.66 -21.32 0.64
CA LYS A 11 26.58 -20.87 1.53
C LYS A 11 25.27 -21.55 1.12
N CYS A 12 24.50 -22.02 2.10
CA CYS A 12 23.17 -22.56 1.84
C CYS A 12 22.28 -21.46 1.26
N ARG A 13 21.79 -21.61 0.02
CA ARG A 13 20.65 -20.84 -0.48
C ARG A 13 19.39 -21.66 -0.20
N THR A 14 18.54 -21.17 0.69
CA THR A 14 17.24 -21.80 0.95
C THR A 14 16.30 -21.58 -0.24
N PRO A 15 15.53 -22.60 -0.67
CA PRO A 15 14.62 -22.50 -1.83
C PRO A 15 13.57 -21.40 -1.76
N ILE A 16 13.27 -20.87 -0.56
CA ILE A 16 12.31 -19.79 -0.33
C ILE A 16 12.65 -18.50 -1.11
N SER A 17 13.90 -18.35 -1.58
CA SER A 17 14.35 -17.15 -2.28
C SER A 17 14.41 -17.27 -3.82
N TRP A 18 13.76 -18.26 -4.45
CA TRP A 18 13.78 -18.40 -5.91
C TRP A 18 12.44 -18.20 -6.65
N ASP A 19 11.28 -18.45 -6.03
CA ASP A 19 10.00 -18.38 -6.78
C ASP A 19 9.47 -16.96 -7.00
N ASN A 20 9.88 -15.97 -6.20
CA ASN A 20 9.32 -14.61 -6.28
C ASN A 20 9.86 -13.74 -7.43
N ILE A 21 10.75 -14.28 -8.27
CA ILE A 21 11.39 -13.52 -9.36
C ILE A 21 10.86 -13.96 -10.74
N GLU A 22 10.48 -15.22 -10.93
CA GLU A 22 9.93 -15.72 -12.20
C GLU A 22 8.44 -15.40 -12.41
N ASP A 23 7.66 -15.24 -11.34
CA ASP A 23 6.23 -14.85 -11.46
C ASP A 23 6.03 -13.42 -11.98
N ARG A 24 7.11 -12.62 -12.10
CA ARG A 24 7.07 -11.26 -12.65
C ARG A 24 7.21 -11.21 -14.17
N GLU A 25 7.61 -12.29 -14.83
CA GLU A 25 7.97 -12.23 -16.26
C GLU A 25 6.80 -12.50 -17.23
N VAL A 26 5.61 -12.90 -16.77
CA VAL A 26 4.48 -13.22 -17.69
C VAL A 26 3.14 -12.62 -17.24
N ILE A 27 3.14 -11.36 -16.76
CA ILE A 27 1.89 -10.61 -16.65
C ILE A 27 1.72 -9.80 -17.94
N GLY A 28 0.78 -10.22 -18.79
CA GLY A 28 0.47 -9.53 -20.05
C GLY A 28 0.05 -8.07 -19.81
N PRO A 29 0.23 -7.18 -20.81
CA PRO A 29 -0.07 -5.76 -20.66
C PRO A 29 -1.54 -5.49 -20.33
N GLU A 30 -2.45 -6.36 -20.76
CA GLU A 30 -3.89 -6.29 -20.48
C GLU A 30 -4.17 -6.35 -18.97
N ILE A 31 -3.53 -7.28 -18.26
CA ILE A 31 -3.70 -7.44 -16.80
C ILE A 31 -3.10 -6.22 -16.08
N LEU A 32 -1.97 -5.70 -16.55
CA LEU A 32 -1.39 -4.48 -15.97
C LEU A 32 -2.36 -3.29 -16.10
N THR A 33 -2.97 -3.11 -17.27
CA THR A 33 -3.94 -2.03 -17.47
C THR A 33 -5.18 -2.17 -16.60
N GLU A 34 -5.67 -3.39 -16.38
CA GLU A 34 -6.80 -3.65 -15.48
C GLU A 34 -6.43 -3.34 -14.02
N MET A 35 -5.24 -3.76 -13.58
CA MET A 35 -4.73 -3.48 -12.23
C MET A 35 -4.54 -1.97 -12.02
N GLU A 36 -4.05 -1.24 -13.02
CA GLU A 36 -3.93 0.22 -12.96
C GLU A 36 -5.28 0.90 -12.80
N GLN A 37 -6.31 0.44 -13.53
CA GLN A 37 -7.67 0.96 -13.38
C GLN A 37 -8.23 0.68 -11.98
N GLN A 38 -8.02 -0.52 -11.45
CA GLN A 38 -8.43 -0.88 -10.08
C GLN A 38 -7.73 0.00 -9.04
N VAL A 39 -6.41 0.19 -9.17
CA VAL A 39 -5.63 1.07 -8.27
C VAL A 39 -6.14 2.52 -8.36
N LYS A 40 -6.49 3.00 -9.55
CA LYS A 40 -7.06 4.34 -9.73
C LYS A 40 -8.41 4.48 -8.99
N MET A 41 -9.31 3.50 -9.13
CA MET A 41 -10.59 3.51 -8.40
C MET A 41 -10.38 3.53 -6.88
N ILE A 42 -9.47 2.72 -6.35
CA ILE A 42 -9.16 2.69 -4.91
C ILE A 42 -8.66 4.06 -4.43
N ARG A 43 -7.78 4.71 -5.21
CA ARG A 43 -7.27 6.04 -4.88
C ARG A 43 -8.36 7.11 -4.86
N GLU A 44 -9.29 7.06 -5.81
CA GLU A 44 -10.44 7.98 -5.86
C GLU A 44 -11.34 7.78 -4.63
N CYS A 45 -11.70 6.54 -4.30
CA CYS A 45 -12.49 6.23 -3.10
C CYS A 45 -11.81 6.70 -1.81
N LEU A 46 -10.50 6.47 -1.68
CA LEU A 46 -9.73 6.93 -0.52
C LEU A 46 -9.70 8.45 -0.42
N LYS A 47 -9.54 9.15 -1.55
CA LYS A 47 -9.56 10.61 -1.60
C LYS A 47 -10.92 11.14 -1.17
N GLU A 48 -12.02 10.59 -1.68
CA GLU A 48 -13.35 11.03 -1.27
C GLU A 48 -13.61 10.77 0.22
N ALA A 49 -13.16 9.63 0.77
CA ALA A 49 -13.29 9.35 2.19
C ALA A 49 -12.51 10.37 3.04
N ALA A 50 -11.30 10.72 2.62
CA ALA A 50 -10.49 11.75 3.27
C ALA A 50 -11.15 13.13 3.17
N ASP A 51 -11.68 13.50 2.00
CA ASP A 51 -12.37 14.77 1.78
C ASP A 51 -13.65 14.87 2.64
N ARG A 52 -14.42 13.78 2.76
CA ARG A 52 -15.60 13.70 3.67
C ARG A 52 -15.18 13.88 5.13
N GLN A 53 -14.13 13.18 5.56
CA GLN A 53 -13.61 13.31 6.92
C GLN A 53 -13.15 14.74 7.22
N LYS A 54 -12.46 15.38 6.26
CA LYS A 54 -12.01 16.76 6.37
C LYS A 54 -13.19 17.73 6.46
N SER A 55 -14.21 17.56 5.61
CA SER A 55 -15.44 18.35 5.66
C SER A 55 -16.13 18.27 7.03
N TYR A 56 -16.27 17.07 7.61
CA TYR A 56 -16.82 16.94 8.96
C TYR A 56 -15.95 17.59 10.04
N ALA A 57 -14.63 17.48 9.93
CA ALA A 57 -13.72 18.14 10.85
C ALA A 57 -13.81 19.67 10.75
N ASP A 58 -13.89 20.20 9.52
CA ASP A 58 -14.01 21.64 9.24
C ASP A 58 -15.36 22.19 9.74
N LEU A 59 -16.48 21.49 9.51
CA LEU A 59 -17.79 21.84 10.05
C LEU A 59 -17.76 21.89 11.59
N LYS A 60 -17.20 20.87 12.23
CA LYS A 60 -17.04 20.82 13.69
C LYS A 60 -16.08 21.91 14.22
N TRP A 61 -15.21 22.45 13.37
CA TRP A 61 -14.33 23.57 13.72
C TRP A 61 -15.07 24.90 13.59
N VAL A 62 -15.93 25.05 12.56
CA VAL A 62 -16.82 26.20 12.38
C VAL A 62 -17.85 26.29 13.51
N ASP A 63 -18.51 25.19 13.89
CA ASP A 63 -19.45 25.13 15.01
C ASP A 63 -18.81 25.50 16.36
N ARG A 64 -17.49 25.32 16.48
CA ARG A 64 -16.71 25.65 17.68
C ARG A 64 -16.06 27.02 17.62
N LYS A 65 -16.32 27.83 16.59
CA LYS A 65 -15.92 29.24 16.62
C LYS A 65 -16.77 29.96 17.67
N PHE A 66 -16.26 30.00 18.88
CA PHE A 66 -16.73 30.90 19.92
C PHE A 66 -16.51 32.33 19.45
N GLU A 67 -17.54 33.17 19.57
CA GLU A 67 -17.35 34.59 19.43
C GLU A 67 -16.38 35.05 20.52
N LEU A 68 -15.38 35.87 20.16
CA LEU A 68 -14.46 36.51 21.10
C LEU A 68 -15.26 37.48 21.99
N GLY A 69 -15.88 36.96 23.05
CA GLY A 69 -16.78 37.72 23.91
C GLY A 69 -17.83 36.90 24.69
N GLU A 70 -18.04 35.62 24.40
CA GLU A 70 -18.90 34.78 25.23
C GLU A 70 -18.20 34.47 26.57
N LYS A 71 -18.77 35.01 27.66
CA LYS A 71 -18.38 34.79 29.06
C LYS A 71 -19.16 33.63 29.66
#